data_AF-A0A3N5BX56-F1
#
_entry.id   AF-A0A3N5BX56-F1
#
_cell.length_a   1.000
_cell.length_b   1.000
_cell.length_c   1.000
_cell.angle_alpha   90.00
_cell.angle_beta   90.00
_cell.angle_gamma   90.00
#
_symmetry.space_group_name_H-M   'P 1'
#
loop_
_entity.id
_entity.type
_entity.pdbx_description
1 polymer ?
#
loop_
_entity_poly.entity_id
_entity_poly.type
_entity_poly.pdbx_seq_one_letter_code
_entity_poly.pdbx_strand_id
1 'polypeptide(L)'
;MSKLKTLSQDDLSSISDKFGEILEKEISKSISMKELEDLDLDIILNYENEQLDVDVNVGVLFDELSEITQDQVMQSIDEAYLKFDSYIDDNFRM
;
A
#
# COMPACT_ATOMS: atom_id res chain seq x y z
N MET A 1 23.56 -3.64 -3.30
CA MET A 1 22.40 -4.53 -3.14
C MET A 1 22.29 -4.83 -1.67
N SER A 2 21.57 -3.99 -0.93
CA SER A 2 21.32 -4.24 0.49
C SER A 2 20.25 -5.31 0.59
N LYS A 3 20.58 -6.42 1.24
CA LYS A 3 19.67 -7.52 1.49
C LYS A 3 18.66 -7.09 2.56
N LEU A 4 17.43 -7.53 2.43
CA LEU A 4 16.47 -7.47 3.53
C LEU A 4 16.93 -8.44 4.63
N LYS A 5 16.74 -8.06 5.89
CA LYS A 5 16.83 -9.03 7.00
C LYS A 5 15.83 -10.16 6.77
N THR A 6 16.11 -11.31 7.39
CA THR A 6 15.15 -12.42 7.40
C THR A 6 13.84 -11.95 8.03
N LEU A 7 12.83 -11.72 7.19
CA LEU A 7 11.49 -11.32 7.62
C LEU A 7 10.80 -12.55 8.22
N SER A 8 10.32 -12.42 9.45
CA SER A 8 9.47 -13.42 10.07
C SER A 8 8.02 -13.26 9.60
N GLN A 9 7.19 -14.27 9.81
CA GLN A 9 5.77 -14.20 9.45
C GLN A 9 5.03 -13.12 10.24
N ASP A 10 5.46 -12.83 11.47
CA ASP A 10 4.95 -11.71 12.28
C ASP A 10 5.35 -10.35 11.68
N ASP A 11 6.57 -10.24 11.14
CA ASP A 11 7.01 -9.04 10.43
C ASP A 11 6.19 -8.83 9.16
N LEU A 12 5.95 -9.89 8.38
CA LEU A 12 5.12 -9.83 7.19
C LEU A 12 3.69 -9.39 7.53
N SER A 13 3.09 -9.96 8.59
CA SER A 13 1.75 -9.53 9.01
C SER A 13 1.75 -8.05 9.40
N SER A 14 2.74 -7.62 10.19
CA SER A 14 2.86 -6.21 10.62
C SER A 14 3.08 -5.27 9.44
N ILE A 15 3.83 -5.70 8.44
CA ILE A 15 4.07 -4.98 7.18
C ILE A 15 2.78 -4.83 6.39
N SER A 16 1.98 -5.90 6.29
CA SER A 16 0.69 -5.89 5.58
C SER A 16 -0.26 -4.89 6.24
N ASP A 17 -0.43 -5.00 7.56
CA ASP A 17 -1.29 -4.12 8.34
C ASP A 17 -0.84 -2.66 8.19
N LYS A 18 0.47 -2.41 8.27
CA LYS A 18 1.02 -1.07 8.11
C LYS A 18 0.82 -0.52 6.72
N PHE A 19 0.95 -1.34 5.69
CA PHE A 19 0.77 -0.89 4.32
C PHE A 19 -0.69 -0.58 4.03
N GLY A 20 -1.61 -1.41 4.52
CA GLY A 20 -3.05 -1.13 4.48
C GLY A 20 -3.39 0.21 5.10
N GLU A 21 -2.90 0.48 6.32
CA GLU A 21 -3.09 1.78 6.97
C GLU A 21 -2.54 2.96 6.15
N ILE A 22 -1.37 2.80 5.51
CA ILE A 22 -0.76 3.85 4.70
C ILE A 22 -1.60 4.11 3.45
N LEU A 23 -2.00 3.06 2.74
CA LEU A 23 -2.82 3.13 1.53
C LEU A 23 -4.17 3.79 1.82
N GLU A 24 -4.90 3.29 2.82
CA GLU A 24 -6.20 3.84 3.20
C GLU A 24 -6.08 5.33 3.55
N LYS A 25 -5.01 5.73 4.25
CA LYS A 25 -4.77 7.12 4.63
C LYS A 25 -4.42 8.02 3.46
N GLU A 26 -3.62 7.56 2.49
CA GLU A 26 -3.29 8.36 1.31
C GLU A 26 -4.49 8.45 0.35
N ILE A 27 -5.21 7.35 0.13
CA ILE A 27 -6.46 7.38 -0.65
C ILE A 27 -7.45 8.34 0.00
N SER A 28 -7.68 8.26 1.31
CA SER A 28 -8.61 9.14 2.04
C SER A 28 -8.20 10.62 2.08
N LYS A 29 -6.93 10.94 1.80
CA LYS A 29 -6.46 12.33 1.67
C LYS A 29 -6.69 12.87 0.27
N SER A 30 -6.39 12.05 -0.73
CA SER A 30 -6.49 12.43 -2.14
C SER A 30 -7.95 12.45 -2.60
N ILE A 31 -8.74 11.52 -2.07
CA ILE A 31 -10.13 11.27 -2.43
C ILE A 31 -10.99 11.44 -1.18
N SER A 32 -12.07 12.22 -1.29
CA SER A 32 -13.02 12.30 -0.19
C SER A 32 -13.72 10.95 -0.02
N MET A 33 -13.76 10.40 1.20
CA MET A 33 -14.58 9.21 1.51
C MET A 33 -16.06 9.35 1.13
N LYS A 34 -16.55 10.56 0.86
CA LYS A 34 -17.92 10.81 0.39
C LYS A 34 -18.12 10.55 -1.10
N GLU A 35 -17.05 10.66 -1.88
CA GLU A 35 -17.03 10.45 -3.33
C GLU A 35 -16.66 8.99 -3.69
N LEU A 36 -16.19 8.26 -2.68
CA LEU A 36 -15.84 6.85 -2.69
C LEU A 36 -17.09 6.04 -2.31
N GLU A 37 -17.62 5.24 -3.22
CA GLU A 37 -18.68 4.29 -2.90
C GLU A 37 -18.12 3.07 -2.16
N ASP A 38 -16.97 2.58 -2.62
CA ASP A 38 -16.32 1.42 -2.03
C ASP A 38 -14.80 1.46 -2.24
N LEU A 39 -14.07 0.90 -1.29
CA LEU A 39 -12.62 0.73 -1.37
C LEU A 39 -12.25 -0.64 -0.85
N ASP A 40 -11.73 -1.45 -1.76
CA ASP A 40 -11.21 -2.78 -1.47
C ASP A 40 -9.68 -2.75 -1.63
N LEU A 41 -8.98 -3.20 -0.60
CA LEU A 41 -7.53 -3.26 -0.54
C LEU A 41 -7.12 -4.69 -0.28
N ASP A 42 -6.57 -5.34 -1.30
CA ASP A 42 -6.04 -6.69 -1.18
C ASP A 42 -4.51 -6.64 -1.25
N ILE A 43 -3.86 -7.02 -0.15
CA ILE A 43 -2.42 -6.94 0.04
C ILE A 43 -1.86 -8.36 0.15
N ILE A 44 -1.05 -8.73 -0.83
CA ILE A 44 -0.41 -10.04 -0.92
C ILE A 44 1.09 -9.83 -0.72
N LEU A 45 1.61 -10.40 0.36
CA LEU A 45 3.04 -10.39 0.66
C LEU A 45 3.63 -11.77 0.39
N ASN A 46 4.59 -11.81 -0.54
CA ASN A 46 5.37 -13.00 -0.83
C ASN A 46 6.81 -12.74 -0.40
N TYR A 47 7.33 -13.58 0.49
CA TYR A 47 8.72 -13.51 0.90
C TYR A 47 9.45 -14.79 0.50
N GLU A 48 10.22 -14.71 -0.59
CA GLU A 48 11.01 -15.81 -1.10
C GLU A 48 12.45 -15.35 -1.39
N ASN A 49 13.43 -16.21 -1.11
CA ASN A 49 14.85 -15.97 -1.45
C ASN A 49 15.45 -14.65 -0.92
N GLU A 50 15.06 -14.21 0.29
CA GLU A 50 15.49 -12.92 0.88
C GLU A 50 14.96 -11.69 0.14
N GLN A 51 13.94 -11.87 -0.70
CA GLN A 51 13.23 -10.81 -1.40
C GLN A 51 11.78 -10.76 -0.90
N LEU A 52 11.34 -9.55 -0.55
CA LEU A 52 9.95 -9.27 -0.24
C LEU A 52 9.29 -8.72 -1.49
N ASP A 53 8.40 -9.53 -2.07
CA ASP A 53 7.49 -9.10 -3.12
C ASP A 53 6.17 -8.69 -2.46
N VAL A 54 5.76 -7.46 -2.74
CA VAL A 54 4.52 -6.87 -2.22
C VAL A 54 3.63 -6.56 -3.41
N ASP A 55 2.58 -7.35 -3.57
CA ASP A 55 1.56 -7.16 -4.58
C ASP A 55 0.33 -6.54 -3.90
N VAL A 56 -0.12 -5.40 -4.40
CA VAL A 56 -1.36 -4.79 -3.90
C VAL A 56 -2.33 -4.53 -5.03
N ASN A 57 -3.54 -5.04 -4.82
CA ASN A 57 -4.70 -4.76 -5.65
C ASN A 57 -5.58 -3.76 -4.91
N VAL A 58 -5.70 -2.57 -5.51
CA VAL A 58 -6.58 -1.50 -5.01
C VAL A 58 -7.79 -1.44 -5.92
N GLY A 59 -8.93 -1.91 -5.42
CA GLY A 59 -10.23 -1.78 -6.07
C GLY A 59 -10.94 -0.55 -5.54
N VAL A 60 -11.21 0.43 -6.40
CA VAL A 60 -11.90 1.66 -5.99
C VAL A 60 -13.17 1.84 -6.80
N LEU A 61 -14.28 2.03 -6.11
CA LEU A 61 -15.57 2.34 -6.69
C LEU A 61 -15.90 3.79 -6.34
N PHE A 62 -16.13 4.61 -7.37
CA PHE A 62 -16.51 6.01 -7.20
C PHE A 62 -18.00 6.18 -7.47
N ASP A 63 -18.60 7.16 -6.80
CA ASP A 63 -19.93 7.64 -7.17
C ASP A 63 -19.91 8.13 -8.64
N GLU A 64 -20.99 7.91 -9.37
CA GLU A 64 -21.13 8.27 -10.79
C GLU A 64 -20.96 9.79 -11.04
N LEU A 65 -21.12 10.60 -9.99
CA LEU A 65 -20.97 12.06 -10.01
C LEU A 65 -19.58 12.54 -9.58
N SER A 66 -18.69 11.64 -9.18
CA SER A 66 -17.34 11.98 -8.73
C SER A 66 -16.45 12.36 -9.90
N GLU A 67 -15.74 13.49 -9.78
CA GLU A 67 -14.74 13.94 -10.77
C GLU A 67 -13.36 13.30 -10.58
N ILE A 68 -13.28 12.23 -9.78
CA ILE A 68 -12.02 11.57 -9.43
C ILE A 68 -11.48 10.85 -10.66
N THR A 69 -10.24 11.18 -11.01
CA THR A 69 -9.55 10.52 -12.11
C THR A 69 -8.74 9.34 -11.60
N GLN A 70 -8.57 8.34 -12.45
CA GLN A 70 -7.71 7.19 -12.17
C GLN A 70 -6.26 7.61 -11.85
N ASP A 71 -5.81 8.76 -12.39
CA ASP A 71 -4.51 9.36 -12.09
C ASP A 71 -4.36 9.77 -10.61
N GLN A 72 -5.42 10.31 -9.98
CA GLN A 72 -5.38 10.68 -8.56
C GLN A 72 -5.24 9.44 -7.67
N VAL A 73 -5.91 8.34 -8.03
CA VAL A 73 -5.79 7.05 -7.36
C VAL A 73 -4.36 6.53 -7.49
N MET A 74 -3.84 6.47 -8.72
CA MET A 74 -2.48 6.01 -8.98
C MET A 74 -1.44 6.84 -8.22
N GLN A 75 -1.59 8.16 -8.20
CA GLN A 75 -0.69 9.03 -7.43
C GLN A 75 -0.72 8.70 -5.93
N SER A 76 -1.91 8.41 -5.39
CA SER A 76 -2.06 8.05 -3.97
C SER A 76 -1.39 6.71 -3.65
N ILE A 77 -1.51 5.75 -4.57
CA ILE A 77 -0.86 4.44 -4.48
C ILE A 77 0.67 4.60 -4.56
N ASP A 78 1.17 5.39 -5.51
CA ASP A 78 2.62 5.67 -5.65
C ASP A 78 3.19 6.32 -4.39
N GLU A 79 2.48 7.30 -3.81
CA GLU A 79 2.89 7.92 -2.55
C GLU A 79 2.87 6.93 -1.37
N ALA A 80 1.90 6.01 -1.35
CA ALA A 80 1.86 4.95 -0.36
C ALA A 80 3.07 4.02 -0.50
N TYR A 81 3.40 3.58 -1.72
CA TYR A 81 4.59 2.76 -1.99
C TYR A 81 5.89 3.47 -1.59
N LEU A 82 6.03 4.77 -1.84
CA LEU A 82 7.21 5.54 -1.41
C LEU A 82 7.38 5.56 0.11
N LYS A 83 6.28 5.73 0.86
CA LYS A 83 6.31 5.69 2.33
C LYS A 83 6.59 4.30 2.85
N PHE A 84 6.04 3.30 2.19
CA PHE A 84 6.26 1.91 2.51
C PHE A 84 7.71 1.48 2.26
N ASP A 85 8.28 1.86 1.11
CA ASP A 85 9.69 1.62 0.80
C ASP A 85 10.60 2.26 1.86
N SER A 86 10.31 3.50 2.27
CA SER A 86 11.03 4.16 3.37
C SER A 86 10.90 3.40 4.69
N TYR A 87 9.71 2.89 5.01
CA TYR A 87 9.48 2.08 6.22
C TYR A 87 10.25 0.76 6.19
N ILE A 88 10.25 0.08 5.04
CA ILE A 88 10.99 -1.15 4.82
C ILE A 88 12.50 -0.90 4.94
N ASP A 89 12.98 0.19 4.36
CA ASP A 89 14.37 0.61 4.43
C ASP A 89 14.82 0.90 5.87
N ASP A 90 14.03 1.63 6.64
CA ASP A 90 14.38 2.01 8.00
C ASP A 90 14.34 0.83 8.99
N ASN A 91 13.46 -0.15 8.77
CA ASN A 91 13.21 -1.23 9.74
C ASN A 91 13.83 -2.57 9.35
N PHE A 92 13.95 -2.86 8.05
CA PHE A 92 14.26 -4.19 7.54
C PHE A 92 15.44 -4.25 6.57
N ARG A 93 15.88 -3.12 5.99
CA ARG A 93 17.11 -3.06 5.18
C ARG A 93 18.34 -2.99 6.09
N MET A 94 19.39 -3.74 5.74
CA MET A 94 20.65 -3.83 6.51
C MET A 94 21.81 -3.14 5.78
#